data_AF-S7VND1-F1
#
_entry.id   AF-S7VND1-F1
#
_cell.length_a   1.000
_cell.length_b   1.000
_cell.length_c   1.000
_cell.angle_alpha   90.00
_cell.angle_beta   90.00
_cell.angle_gamma   90.00
#
_symmetry.space_group_name_H-M   'P 1'
#
loop_
_entity.id
_entity.type
_entity.pdbx_description
1 polymer ?
#
loop_
_entity_poly.entity_id
_entity_poly.type
_entity_poly.pdbx_seq_one_letter_code
_entity_poly.pdbx_strand_id
1 'polypeptide(L)'
;MAAPEDFRKDAKVYGYDASGEWTVLREGSNEMICIADDPKADGFSVSCYHEDLEPFMERGRVLKKEGKNFKQVFDTREEEAKSGGLKMPDAPAALYVLTADKADYDASKGKVDNTYLRYVVYIPWATEESTGLALKPDVPGMPWIMDPGTHRAHIMISPPKK
;
A
#
# COMPACT_ATOMS: atom_id res chain seq x y z
N MET A 1 -12.86 -4.61 3.05
CA MET A 1 -12.04 -4.10 1.92
C MET A 1 -11.45 -2.76 2.32
N ALA A 2 -10.19 -2.49 1.97
CA ALA A 2 -9.51 -1.24 2.37
C ALA A 2 -10.01 0.01 1.63
N ALA A 3 -10.54 -0.13 0.41
CA ALA A 3 -11.04 1.00 -0.38
C ALA A 3 -12.11 1.83 0.38
N PRO A 4 -12.14 3.15 0.18
CA PRO A 4 -13.28 4.00 0.52
C PRO A 4 -14.58 3.45 -0.09
N GLU A 5 -15.70 3.65 0.61
CA GLU A 5 -16.98 3.02 0.30
C GLU A 5 -17.42 3.23 -1.15
N ASP A 6 -17.32 4.47 -1.64
CA ASP A 6 -17.74 4.86 -2.99
C ASP A 6 -16.95 4.16 -4.10
N PHE A 7 -15.72 3.71 -3.82
CA PHE A 7 -14.87 3.05 -4.82
C PHE A 7 -14.91 1.52 -4.75
N ARG A 8 -15.46 0.94 -3.68
CA ARG A 8 -15.36 -0.51 -3.42
C ARG A 8 -15.98 -1.38 -4.50
N LYS A 9 -17.11 -0.94 -5.06
CA LYS A 9 -17.89 -1.75 -6.00
C LYS A 9 -17.10 -2.01 -7.29
N ASP A 10 -16.48 -0.95 -7.80
CA ASP A 10 -15.89 -0.92 -9.14
C ASP A 10 -14.35 -1.00 -9.12
N ALA A 11 -13.73 -1.16 -7.93
CA ALA A 11 -12.30 -1.38 -7.80
C ALA A 11 -11.86 -2.74 -8.37
N LYS A 12 -10.74 -2.75 -9.07
CA LYS A 12 -10.03 -3.99 -9.44
C LYS A 12 -9.50 -4.66 -8.19
N VAL A 13 -9.56 -5.99 -8.13
CA VAL A 13 -9.08 -6.77 -6.98
C VAL A 13 -8.12 -7.84 -7.45
N TYR A 14 -6.87 -7.73 -7.02
CA TYR A 14 -5.92 -8.83 -7.06
C TYR A 14 -5.97 -9.62 -5.75
N GLY A 15 -5.54 -10.87 -5.81
CA GLY A 15 -5.38 -11.72 -4.63
C GLY A 15 -4.83 -13.07 -5.03
N TYR A 16 -5.22 -14.10 -4.28
CA TYR A 16 -4.77 -15.47 -4.50
C TYR A 16 -5.97 -16.36 -4.78
N ASP A 17 -5.86 -17.22 -5.79
CA ASP A 17 -6.89 -18.21 -6.10
C ASP A 17 -6.88 -19.40 -5.13
N ALA A 18 -7.72 -20.40 -5.38
CA ALA A 18 -7.81 -21.60 -4.55
C ALA A 18 -6.51 -22.44 -4.52
N SER A 19 -5.62 -22.27 -5.51
CA SER A 19 -4.29 -22.90 -5.53
C SER A 19 -3.22 -22.06 -4.83
N GLY A 20 -3.57 -20.84 -4.42
CA GLY A 20 -2.63 -19.88 -3.83
C GLY A 20 -1.81 -19.13 -4.89
N GLU A 21 -2.23 -19.15 -6.15
CA GLU A 21 -1.59 -18.40 -7.23
C GLU A 21 -2.13 -16.97 -7.31
N TRP A 22 -1.22 -16.02 -7.52
CA TRP A 22 -1.58 -14.61 -7.68
C TRP A 22 -2.40 -14.39 -8.93
N THR A 23 -3.58 -13.79 -8.80
CA THR A 23 -4.51 -13.58 -9.91
C THR A 23 -5.39 -12.34 -9.73
N VAL A 24 -6.16 -12.01 -10.76
CA VAL A 24 -7.27 -11.06 -10.66
C VAL A 24 -8.50 -11.79 -10.13
N LEU A 25 -8.96 -11.39 -8.94
CA LEU A 25 -10.20 -11.91 -8.33
C LEU A 25 -11.44 -11.18 -8.85
N ARG A 26 -11.29 -9.92 -9.24
CA ARG A 26 -12.36 -9.09 -9.80
C ARG A 26 -11.78 -8.03 -10.71
N GLU A 27 -12.31 -7.92 -11.93
CA GLU A 27 -12.00 -6.78 -12.80
C GLU A 27 -12.62 -5.49 -12.25
N GLY A 28 -11.95 -4.37 -12.51
CA GLY A 28 -12.39 -3.04 -12.08
C GLY A 28 -12.80 -2.16 -13.25
N SER A 29 -13.50 -1.08 -12.95
CA SER A 29 -13.85 -0.01 -13.91
C SER A 29 -13.63 1.41 -13.37
N ASN A 30 -13.10 1.54 -12.14
CA ASN A 30 -12.60 2.80 -11.60
C ASN A 30 -11.08 2.73 -11.37
N GLU A 31 -10.53 3.82 -10.86
CA GLU A 31 -9.09 4.07 -10.71
C GLU A 31 -8.47 3.38 -9.48
N MET A 32 -9.21 2.49 -8.79
CA MET A 32 -8.75 1.83 -7.57
C MET A 32 -8.36 0.37 -7.81
N ILE A 33 -7.17 0.02 -7.34
CA ILE A 33 -6.64 -1.34 -7.34
C ILE A 33 -6.48 -1.80 -5.90
N CYS A 34 -7.20 -2.86 -5.53
CA CYS A 34 -7.12 -3.47 -4.21
C CYS A 34 -6.38 -4.81 -4.23
N ILE A 35 -5.67 -5.10 -3.14
CA ILE A 35 -4.98 -6.36 -2.89
C ILE A 35 -5.70 -7.06 -1.73
N ALA A 36 -6.19 -8.27 -1.99
CA ALA A 36 -6.74 -9.14 -0.98
C ALA A 36 -5.67 -9.69 -0.02
N ASP A 37 -6.12 -10.26 1.07
CA ASP A 37 -5.27 -10.80 2.13
C ASP A 37 -4.44 -11.97 1.59
N ASP A 38 -3.18 -12.05 2.01
CA ASP A 38 -2.33 -13.18 1.66
C ASP A 38 -2.61 -14.34 2.61
N PRO A 39 -3.12 -15.49 2.14
CA PRO A 39 -3.47 -16.61 3.01
C PRO A 39 -2.28 -17.24 3.74
N LYS A 40 -1.04 -16.89 3.35
CA LYS A 40 0.19 -17.33 4.01
C LYS A 40 0.74 -16.29 4.99
N ALA A 41 0.20 -15.08 5.03
CA ALA A 41 0.63 -14.05 5.98
C ALA A 41 0.04 -14.32 7.37
N ASP A 42 0.76 -13.86 8.40
CA ASP A 42 0.23 -13.81 9.76
C ASP A 42 -0.68 -12.59 9.93
N GLY A 43 -1.87 -12.80 10.51
CA GLY A 43 -2.85 -11.75 10.71
C GLY A 43 -3.70 -11.49 9.46
N PHE A 44 -4.34 -10.33 9.42
CA PHE A 44 -5.12 -9.87 8.26
C PHE A 44 -4.52 -8.57 7.73
N SER A 45 -4.30 -8.48 6.42
CA SER A 45 -3.81 -7.27 5.77
C SER A 45 -4.31 -7.16 4.33
N VAL A 46 -5.21 -6.22 4.09
CA VAL A 46 -5.66 -5.84 2.73
C VAL A 46 -5.28 -4.40 2.45
N SER A 47 -5.02 -4.10 1.18
CA SER A 47 -4.68 -2.74 0.77
C SER A 47 -5.46 -2.32 -0.47
N CYS A 48 -5.57 -1.02 -0.71
CA CYS A 48 -6.11 -0.49 -1.95
C CYS A 48 -5.46 0.85 -2.29
N TYR A 49 -5.12 1.08 -3.55
CA TYR A 49 -4.40 2.27 -4.00
C TYR A 49 -4.92 2.76 -5.34
N HIS A 50 -4.62 4.02 -5.65
CA HIS A 50 -4.87 4.59 -6.96
C HIS A 50 -4.01 3.90 -8.03
N GLU A 51 -4.55 3.68 -9.22
CA GLU A 51 -3.93 2.89 -10.29
C GLU A 51 -2.56 3.41 -10.74
N ASP A 52 -2.30 4.72 -10.62
CA ASP A 52 -0.99 5.33 -10.91
C ASP A 52 0.16 4.77 -10.06
N LEU A 53 -0.15 4.17 -8.90
CA LEU A 53 0.85 3.49 -8.08
C LEU A 53 1.16 2.06 -8.55
N GLU A 54 0.37 1.49 -9.46
CA GLU A 54 0.51 0.09 -9.82
C GLU A 54 1.89 -0.27 -10.40
N PRO A 55 2.53 0.53 -11.28
CA PRO A 55 3.89 0.22 -11.73
C PRO A 55 4.87 0.04 -10.55
N PHE A 56 4.79 0.91 -9.55
CA PHE A 56 5.61 0.85 -8.34
C PHE A 56 5.27 -0.35 -7.44
N MET A 57 3.98 -0.65 -7.28
CA MET A 57 3.48 -1.75 -6.44
C MET A 57 3.78 -3.11 -7.06
N GLU A 58 3.51 -3.28 -8.35
CA GLU A 58 3.82 -4.48 -9.14
C GLU A 58 5.31 -4.76 -9.13
N ARG A 59 6.14 -3.74 -9.38
CA ARG A 59 7.60 -3.93 -9.35
C ARG A 59 8.07 -4.47 -8.00
N GLY A 60 7.50 -3.96 -6.91
CA GLY A 60 7.75 -4.50 -5.56
C GLY A 60 7.37 -5.97 -5.40
N ARG A 61 6.24 -6.41 -5.98
CA ARG A 61 5.79 -7.82 -5.95
C ARG A 61 6.73 -8.72 -6.76
N VAL A 62 7.12 -8.30 -7.96
CA VAL A 62 8.07 -9.03 -8.82
C VAL A 62 9.39 -9.25 -8.09
N LEU A 63 9.98 -8.18 -7.54
CA LEU A 63 11.25 -8.26 -6.83
C LEU A 63 11.20 -9.16 -5.58
N LYS A 64 10.08 -9.14 -4.85
CA LYS A 64 9.87 -10.07 -3.72
C LYS A 64 9.79 -11.52 -4.18
N LYS A 65 9.13 -11.79 -5.31
CA LYS A 65 9.05 -13.14 -5.91
C LYS A 65 10.42 -13.65 -6.36
N GLU A 66 11.33 -12.76 -6.76
CA GLU A 66 12.74 -13.07 -7.02
C GLU A 66 13.56 -13.33 -5.74
N GLY A 67 12.97 -13.24 -4.55
CA GLY A 67 13.64 -13.48 -3.27
C GLY A 67 14.43 -12.28 -2.75
N LYS A 68 14.25 -11.08 -3.31
CA LYS A 68 14.93 -9.88 -2.82
C LYS A 68 14.38 -9.48 -1.44
N ASN A 69 15.29 -9.12 -0.54
CA ASN A 69 14.93 -8.59 0.77
C ASN A 69 14.47 -7.12 0.68
N PHE A 70 13.99 -6.57 1.79
CA PHE A 70 13.45 -5.21 1.84
C PHE A 70 14.42 -4.14 1.31
N LYS A 71 15.70 -4.19 1.70
CA LYS A 71 16.71 -3.21 1.26
C LYS A 71 16.95 -3.33 -0.24
N GLN A 72 17.11 -4.53 -0.76
CA GLN A 72 17.29 -4.77 -2.19
C GLN A 72 16.09 -4.27 -3.01
N VAL A 73 14.86 -4.54 -2.53
CA VAL A 73 13.63 -4.05 -3.17
C VAL A 73 13.55 -2.51 -3.15
N PHE A 74 14.01 -1.87 -2.08
CA PHE A 74 14.07 -0.41 -2.00
C PHE A 74 15.12 0.16 -2.97
N ASP A 75 16.36 -0.30 -2.87
CA ASP A 75 17.48 0.22 -3.66
C ASP A 75 17.22 0.04 -5.16
N THR A 76 16.78 -1.15 -5.59
CA THR A 76 16.47 -1.42 -7.01
C THR A 76 15.36 -0.50 -7.54
N ARG A 77 14.27 -0.30 -6.79
CA ARG A 77 13.19 0.60 -7.24
C ARG A 77 13.63 2.06 -7.24
N GLU A 78 14.54 2.45 -6.35
CA GLU A 78 15.10 3.80 -6.36
C GLU A 78 15.95 4.04 -7.60
N GLU A 79 16.84 3.11 -7.94
CA GLU A 79 17.67 3.18 -9.16
C GLU A 79 16.82 3.20 -10.43
N GLU A 80 15.81 2.32 -10.52
CA GLU A 80 14.88 2.27 -11.64
C GLU A 80 14.03 3.56 -11.73
N ALA A 81 13.60 4.13 -10.62
CA ALA A 81 12.84 5.38 -10.62
C ALA A 81 13.71 6.58 -11.03
N LYS A 82 14.97 6.67 -10.55
CA LYS A 82 15.91 7.75 -10.93
C LYS A 82 16.27 7.69 -12.41
N SER A 83 16.37 6.49 -12.98
CA SER A 83 16.65 6.29 -14.40
C SER A 83 15.42 6.43 -15.30
N GLY A 84 14.21 6.56 -14.73
CA GLY A 84 12.94 6.59 -15.45
C GLY A 84 12.46 5.20 -15.93
N GLY A 85 13.17 4.12 -15.58
CA GLY A 85 12.75 2.75 -15.87
C GLY A 85 11.55 2.30 -15.04
N LEU A 86 11.37 2.84 -13.85
CA LEU A 86 10.17 2.67 -13.02
C LEU A 86 9.37 3.97 -13.00
N LYS A 87 8.16 3.92 -13.54
CA LYS A 87 7.22 5.05 -13.48
C LYS A 87 6.72 5.24 -12.04
N MET A 88 6.85 6.46 -11.56
CA MET A 88 6.24 6.93 -10.31
C MET A 88 5.01 7.79 -10.66
N PRO A 89 4.03 7.94 -9.75
CA PRO A 89 2.89 8.80 -10.01
C PRO A 89 3.34 10.27 -10.13
N ASP A 90 2.79 10.98 -11.13
CA ASP A 90 3.09 12.39 -11.39
C ASP A 90 2.38 13.35 -10.39
N ALA A 91 1.32 12.86 -9.74
CA ALA A 91 0.57 13.55 -8.72
C ALA A 91 0.54 12.73 -7.42
N PRO A 92 0.19 13.35 -6.27
CA PRO A 92 0.03 12.61 -5.03
C PRO A 92 -0.98 11.47 -5.16
N ALA A 93 -0.60 10.26 -4.76
CA ALA A 93 -1.42 9.06 -4.94
C ALA A 93 -1.71 8.36 -3.61
N ALA A 94 -2.98 8.01 -3.39
CA ALA A 94 -3.44 7.43 -2.14
C ALA A 94 -3.26 5.91 -2.09
N LEU A 95 -2.95 5.41 -0.90
CA LEU A 95 -2.96 4.01 -0.50
C LEU A 95 -3.67 3.89 0.86
N TYR A 96 -4.58 2.94 0.93
CA TYR A 96 -5.33 2.54 2.12
C TYR A 96 -4.86 1.16 2.55
N VAL A 97 -4.59 0.96 3.84
CA VAL A 97 -4.21 -0.36 4.37
C VAL A 97 -5.06 -0.67 5.58
N LEU A 98 -5.84 -1.74 5.48
CA LEU A 98 -6.71 -2.25 6.52
C LEU A 98 -6.11 -3.52 7.09
N THR A 99 -5.78 -3.51 8.38
CA THR A 99 -5.13 -4.64 9.07
C THR A 99 -5.93 -5.08 10.28
N ALA A 100 -5.77 -6.33 10.70
CA ALA A 100 -6.19 -6.80 12.02
C ALA A 100 -5.18 -7.81 12.57
N ASP A 101 -5.13 -7.94 13.88
CA ASP A 101 -4.28 -8.93 14.53
C ASP A 101 -4.82 -10.35 14.26
N LYS A 102 -3.94 -11.36 14.33
CA LYS A 102 -4.30 -12.77 14.07
C LYS A 102 -5.44 -13.28 14.95
N ALA A 103 -5.53 -12.80 16.19
CA ALA A 103 -6.60 -13.17 17.11
C ALA A 103 -7.99 -12.65 16.68
N ASP A 104 -8.02 -11.62 15.83
CA ASP A 104 -9.24 -10.96 15.37
C ASP A 104 -9.63 -11.36 13.93
N TYR A 105 -8.95 -12.37 13.37
CA TYR A 105 -9.20 -12.85 12.02
C TYR A 105 -9.58 -14.34 12.01
N ASP A 106 -10.82 -14.62 11.59
CA ASP A 106 -11.33 -15.97 11.33
C ASP A 106 -11.55 -16.14 9.83
N ALA A 107 -10.50 -16.60 9.13
CA ALA A 107 -10.53 -16.86 7.69
C ALA A 107 -11.62 -17.87 7.30
N SER A 108 -11.91 -18.86 8.17
CA SER A 108 -12.93 -19.90 7.89
C SER A 108 -14.35 -19.34 7.83
N LYS A 109 -14.60 -18.23 8.56
CA LYS A 109 -15.89 -17.53 8.58
C LYS A 109 -15.89 -16.24 7.76
N GLY A 110 -14.76 -15.88 7.15
CA GLY A 110 -14.57 -14.59 6.49
C GLY A 110 -14.79 -13.40 7.43
N LYS A 111 -14.53 -13.57 8.73
CA LYS A 111 -14.80 -12.56 9.76
C LYS A 111 -13.49 -11.88 10.17
N VAL A 112 -13.50 -10.55 10.20
CA VAL A 112 -12.39 -9.73 10.68
C VAL A 112 -12.94 -8.70 11.66
N ASP A 113 -12.46 -8.74 12.90
CA ASP A 113 -12.81 -7.81 13.96
C ASP A 113 -11.63 -6.85 14.24
N ASN A 114 -11.84 -5.83 15.06
CA ASN A 114 -10.79 -4.91 15.57
C ASN A 114 -9.85 -4.35 14.51
N THR A 115 -10.38 -4.08 13.31
CA THR A 115 -9.56 -3.60 12.18
C THR A 115 -8.99 -2.21 12.42
N TYR A 116 -7.80 -1.98 11.92
CA TYR A 116 -7.14 -0.69 11.89
C TYR A 116 -6.91 -0.23 10.44
N LEU A 117 -7.40 0.96 10.11
CA LEU A 117 -7.23 1.57 8.78
C LEU A 117 -6.19 2.70 8.87
N ARG A 118 -5.09 2.53 8.15
CA ARG A 118 -4.08 3.58 7.93
C ARG A 118 -4.12 4.07 6.50
N TYR A 119 -3.67 5.30 6.31
CA TYR A 119 -3.59 5.95 5.00
C TYR A 119 -2.14 6.34 4.71
N VAL A 120 -1.80 6.26 3.43
CA VAL A 120 -0.52 6.68 2.89
C VAL A 120 -0.83 7.55 1.68
N VAL A 121 -0.16 8.69 1.58
CA VAL A 121 -0.18 9.51 0.36
C VAL A 121 1.24 9.54 -0.17
N TYR A 122 1.49 8.85 -1.28
CA TYR A 122 2.78 8.92 -1.96
C TYR A 122 2.94 10.28 -2.62
N ILE A 123 4.08 10.89 -2.36
CA ILE A 123 4.51 12.19 -2.89
C ILE A 123 5.97 12.05 -3.33
N PRO A 124 6.24 11.31 -4.42
CA PRO A 124 7.60 10.96 -4.84
C PRO A 124 8.52 12.18 -4.86
N TRP A 125 9.75 12.01 -4.35
CA TRP A 125 10.81 13.03 -4.30
C TRP A 125 10.56 14.24 -3.40
N ALA A 126 9.40 14.35 -2.75
CA ALA A 126 9.13 15.41 -1.80
C ALA A 126 10.08 15.36 -0.59
N THR A 127 10.43 16.53 -0.07
CA THR A 127 11.25 16.73 1.14
C THR A 127 10.47 17.50 2.21
N GLU A 128 11.03 17.57 3.43
CA GLU A 128 10.52 18.44 4.50
C GLU A 128 10.43 19.90 4.04
N GLU A 129 11.45 20.42 3.33
CA GLU A 129 11.48 21.80 2.84
C GLU A 129 10.39 22.07 1.79
N SER A 130 10.13 21.11 0.90
CA SER A 130 9.13 21.26 -0.16
C SER A 130 7.69 21.18 0.33
N THR A 131 7.44 20.55 1.48
CA THR A 131 6.10 20.23 1.98
C THR A 131 5.75 20.88 3.31
N GLY A 132 6.75 21.25 4.11
CA GLY A 132 6.59 21.65 5.51
C GLY A 132 6.23 20.50 6.46
N LEU A 133 6.24 19.24 6.00
CA LEU A 133 5.94 18.08 6.84
C LEU A 133 7.15 17.69 7.67
N ALA A 134 6.95 17.57 8.99
CA ALA A 134 7.96 17.09 9.91
C ALA A 134 8.45 15.68 9.54
N LEU A 135 9.67 15.34 9.92
CA LEU A 135 10.25 14.01 9.72
C LEU A 135 9.70 12.91 10.65
N LYS A 136 8.93 13.30 11.68
CA LYS A 136 8.32 12.39 12.66
C LYS A 136 7.08 13.02 13.29
N PRO A 137 6.16 12.21 13.84
CA PRO A 137 5.01 12.72 14.57
C PRO A 137 5.39 13.15 16.00
N ASP A 138 4.86 14.27 16.47
CA ASP A 138 4.99 14.70 17.88
C ASP A 138 3.86 14.13 18.76
N VAL A 139 2.71 13.82 18.16
CA VAL A 139 1.56 13.21 18.84
C VAL A 139 1.00 12.04 18.04
N PRO A 140 0.34 11.05 18.69
CA PRO A 140 -0.28 9.93 17.99
C PRO A 140 -1.23 10.40 16.88
N GLY A 141 -0.94 9.96 15.66
CA GLY A 141 -1.73 10.24 14.46
C GLY A 141 -1.50 11.59 13.79
N MET A 142 -0.58 12.41 14.28
CA MET A 142 -0.05 13.54 13.50
C MET A 142 0.57 13.04 12.20
N PRO A 143 0.26 13.62 11.02
CA PRO A 143 0.91 13.28 9.76
C PRO A 143 2.38 13.70 9.71
N TRP A 144 3.22 12.94 9.00
CA TRP A 144 4.64 13.26 8.82
C TRP A 144 5.14 12.66 7.49
N ILE A 145 6.25 13.20 6.99
CA ILE A 145 6.89 12.68 5.78
C ILE A 145 7.87 11.54 6.14
N MET A 146 7.80 10.46 5.38
CA MET A 146 8.74 9.34 5.43
C MET A 146 9.54 9.26 4.15
N ASP A 147 10.80 8.84 4.27
CA ASP A 147 11.77 8.72 3.18
C ASP A 147 11.87 10.00 2.29
N PRO A 148 12.03 11.20 2.88
CA PRO A 148 12.08 12.44 2.12
C PRO A 148 13.21 12.41 1.07
N GLY A 149 12.94 12.97 -0.11
CA GLY A 149 13.90 13.05 -1.22
C GLY A 149 14.10 11.74 -1.99
N THR A 150 13.29 10.71 -1.72
CA THR A 150 13.37 9.40 -2.41
C THR A 150 12.17 9.15 -3.30
N HIS A 151 12.28 8.16 -4.19
CA HIS A 151 11.19 7.72 -5.08
C HIS A 151 9.89 7.39 -4.34
N ARG A 152 9.96 6.97 -3.06
CA ARG A 152 8.80 6.58 -2.27
C ARG A 152 8.48 7.54 -1.13
N ALA A 153 8.96 8.78 -1.19
CA ALA A 153 8.58 9.80 -0.21
C ALA A 153 7.04 9.80 -0.04
N HIS A 154 6.56 9.76 1.21
CA HIS A 154 5.13 9.62 1.48
C HIS A 154 4.71 10.22 2.82
N ILE A 155 3.45 10.63 2.89
CA ILE A 155 2.80 11.07 4.12
C ILE A 155 2.21 9.85 4.81
N MET A 156 2.57 9.60 6.06
CA MET A 156 1.88 8.61 6.89
C MET A 156 0.74 9.27 7.65
N ILE A 157 -0.47 8.72 7.54
CA ILE A 157 -1.63 9.13 8.34
C ILE A 157 -2.15 7.90 9.08
N SER A 158 -1.92 7.89 10.40
CA SER A 158 -2.24 6.77 11.29
C SER A 158 -3.20 7.27 12.37
N PRO A 159 -4.52 7.29 12.12
CA PRO A 159 -5.48 7.78 13.10
C PRO A 159 -5.28 7.10 14.47
N PRO A 160 -5.58 7.79 15.59
CA PRO A 160 -5.62 7.15 16.89
C PRO A 160 -6.52 5.90 16.84
N LYS A 161 -6.06 4.81 17.47
CA LYS A 161 -6.92 3.63 17.66
C LYS A 161 -8.11 4.02 18.55
N LYS A 162 -9.29 3.48 18.22
CA LYS A 162 -10.49 3.60 19.06
C LYS A 162 -10.35 2.75 20.31
#